data_AF-A0A1E4I477-F1
#
_entry.id   AF-A0A1E4I477-F1
#
_cell.length_a   1.000
_cell.length_b   1.000
_cell.length_c   1.000
_cell.angle_alpha   90.00
_cell.angle_beta   90.00
_cell.angle_gamma   90.00
#
_symmetry.space_group_name_H-M   'P 1'
#
loop_
_entity.id
_entity.type
_entity.pdbx_description
1 polymer ?
#
loop_
_entity_poly.entity_id
_entity_poly.type
_entity_poly.pdbx_seq_one_letter_code
_entity_poly.pdbx_strand_id
1 'polypeptide(L)'
;MSDQTEMDQTEPGAGARWSVGVLASGVENTRVVGGGVAPSVAAAWAAATAVVVQAVAVWGRAEYRLTVAGVPVMVIPGLTVDGRVDVEDVHTGLVELAALTTHPPAAHR
;
A
#
# COMPACT_ATOMS: atom_id res chain seq x y z
N MET A 1 -4.25 -45.17 -24.91
CA MET A 1 -3.43 -44.28 -24.08
C MET A 1 -3.99 -42.89 -24.30
N SER A 2 -4.80 -42.41 -23.37
CA SER A 2 -5.41 -41.09 -23.42
C SER A 2 -4.72 -40.26 -22.36
N ASP A 3 -3.77 -39.43 -22.76
CA ASP A 3 -3.20 -38.40 -21.89
C ASP A 3 -4.20 -37.25 -21.80
N GLN A 4 -4.90 -37.20 -20.68
CA GLN A 4 -5.83 -36.15 -20.35
C GLN A 4 -5.44 -35.57 -18.99
N THR A 5 -5.05 -34.29 -19.03
CA THR A 5 -5.15 -33.31 -17.94
C THR A 5 -4.15 -33.45 -16.79
N GLU A 6 -2.99 -32.84 -16.98
CA GLU A 6 -2.37 -32.07 -15.90
C GLU A 6 -2.46 -30.59 -16.29
N MET A 7 -3.66 -30.04 -16.09
CA MET A 7 -3.78 -28.62 -15.81
C MET A 7 -3.03 -28.40 -14.51
N ASP A 8 -1.80 -27.92 -14.61
CA ASP A 8 -1.04 -27.40 -13.48
C ASP A 8 -1.90 -26.32 -12.81
N GLN A 9 -2.57 -26.74 -11.74
CA GLN A 9 -3.41 -25.90 -10.93
C GLN A 9 -2.45 -24.95 -10.23
N THR A 10 -2.31 -23.74 -10.77
CA THR A 10 -1.82 -22.62 -9.97
C THR A 10 -2.78 -22.51 -8.79
N GLU A 11 -2.38 -23.01 -7.62
CA GLU A 11 -3.10 -22.68 -6.39
C GLU A 11 -3.29 -21.17 -6.37
N PRO A 12 -4.48 -20.64 -6.06
CA PRO A 12 -4.68 -19.20 -5.97
C PRO A 12 -3.74 -18.69 -4.88
N GLY A 13 -2.59 -18.15 -5.32
CA GLY A 13 -1.45 -17.88 -4.47
C GLY A 13 -1.87 -17.04 -3.29
N ALA A 14 -1.46 -17.46 -2.09
CA ALA A 14 -1.76 -16.81 -0.82
C ALA A 14 -1.74 -15.28 -1.01
N GLY A 15 -2.90 -14.63 -0.87
CA GLY A 15 -3.08 -13.24 -1.27
C GLY A 15 -2.03 -12.27 -0.69
N ALA A 16 -1.94 -11.07 -1.25
CA ALA A 16 -0.96 -10.08 -0.81
C ALA A 16 -1.35 -9.47 0.55
N ARG A 17 -0.50 -9.67 1.55
CA ARG A 17 -0.66 -9.06 2.88
C ARG A 17 -0.36 -7.56 2.84
N TRP A 18 -1.14 -6.78 3.59
CA TRP A 18 -0.90 -5.37 3.78
C TRP A 18 -1.22 -4.91 5.20
N SER A 19 -0.61 -3.80 5.61
CA SER A 19 -0.88 -3.13 6.89
C SER A 19 -0.56 -1.65 6.80
N VAL A 20 -1.26 -0.83 7.58
CA VAL A 20 -1.05 0.60 7.75
C VAL A 20 -1.04 0.93 9.23
N GLY A 21 -0.05 1.70 9.65
CA GLY A 21 0.02 2.31 10.98
C GLY A 21 0.35 3.79 10.90
N VAL A 22 -0.02 4.53 11.94
CA VAL A 22 0.33 5.94 12.12
C VAL A 22 1.21 6.08 13.35
N LEU A 23 2.32 6.81 13.23
CA LEU A 23 3.10 7.26 14.36
C LEU A 23 2.50 8.60 14.84
N ALA A 24 1.56 8.52 15.78
CA ALA A 24 0.95 9.72 16.35
C ALA A 24 1.98 10.52 17.17
N SER A 25 1.74 11.82 17.32
CA SER A 25 2.63 12.66 18.12
C SER A 25 2.66 12.18 19.58
N GLY A 26 3.86 12.12 20.17
CA GLY A 26 4.06 11.72 21.56
C GLY A 26 3.98 10.22 21.83
N VAL A 27 3.91 9.36 20.81
CA VAL A 27 4.03 7.90 20.97
C VAL A 27 5.25 7.35 20.23
N GLU A 28 5.92 6.38 20.83
CA GLU A 28 7.09 5.71 20.24
C GLU A 28 6.69 4.65 19.19
N ASN A 29 5.48 4.10 19.34
CA ASN A 29 5.00 2.99 18.53
C ASN A 29 3.91 3.39 17.54
N THR A 30 3.92 2.76 16.36
CA THR A 30 2.83 2.92 15.39
C THR A 30 1.54 2.34 15.94
N ARG A 31 0.48 3.15 15.91
CA ARG A 31 -0.89 2.67 16.09
C ARG A 31 -1.36 2.05 14.77
N VAL A 32 -1.78 0.79 14.80
CA VAL A 32 -2.37 0.12 13.62
C VAL A 32 -3.69 0.81 13.28
N VAL A 33 -3.86 1.18 12.01
CA VAL A 33 -5.07 1.81 11.47
C VAL A 33 -5.80 0.94 10.44
N GLY A 34 -5.12 -0.05 9.87
CA GLY A 34 -5.74 -1.04 8.99
C GLY A 34 -4.76 -2.11 8.55
N GLY A 35 -5.29 -3.20 7.99
CA GLY A 35 -4.49 -4.27 7.42
C GLY A 35 -5.34 -5.48 7.03
N GLY A 36 -4.75 -6.38 6.26
CA GLY A 36 -5.43 -7.57 5.80
C GLY A 36 -4.63 -8.35 4.75
N VAL A 37 -5.34 -9.21 4.03
CA VAL A 37 -4.84 -9.96 2.88
C VAL A 37 -5.77 -9.68 1.71
N ALA A 38 -5.22 -9.27 0.57
CA ALA A 38 -5.97 -8.95 -0.64
C ALA A 38 -5.70 -10.00 -1.73
N PRO A 39 -6.60 -10.20 -2.70
CA PRO A 39 -6.44 -11.24 -3.74
C PRO A 39 -5.27 -10.99 -4.71
N SER A 40 -4.67 -9.80 -4.70
CA SER A 40 -3.50 -9.47 -5.52
C SER A 40 -2.69 -8.32 -4.89
N VAL A 41 -1.46 -8.13 -5.35
CA VAL A 41 -0.61 -7.01 -4.94
C VAL A 41 -1.27 -5.67 -5.29
N ALA A 42 -1.87 -5.55 -6.47
CA ALA A 42 -2.60 -4.35 -6.88
C ALA A 42 -3.80 -4.07 -5.95
N ALA A 43 -4.57 -5.10 -5.56
CA ALA A 43 -5.67 -4.95 -4.62
C ALA A 43 -5.18 -4.59 -3.21
N ALA A 44 -4.02 -5.11 -2.77
CA ALA A 44 -3.40 -4.75 -1.51
C ALA A 44 -2.97 -3.29 -1.47
N TRP A 45 -2.38 -2.78 -2.56
CA TRP A 45 -2.07 -1.36 -2.72
C TRP A 45 -3.31 -0.49 -2.69
N ALA A 46 -4.36 -0.83 -3.45
CA ALA A 46 -5.60 -0.07 -3.44
C ALA A 46 -6.22 0.02 -2.04
N ALA A 47 -6.23 -1.10 -1.30
CA ALA A 47 -6.73 -1.13 0.08
C ALA A 47 -5.87 -0.30 1.04
N ALA A 48 -4.55 -0.43 0.98
CA ALA A 48 -3.62 0.34 1.81
C ALA A 48 -3.71 1.84 1.53
N THR A 49 -3.77 2.25 0.26
CA THR A 49 -3.94 3.65 -0.16
C THR A 49 -5.23 4.24 0.38
N ALA A 50 -6.35 3.53 0.25
CA ALA A 50 -7.63 3.99 0.78
C ALA A 50 -7.58 4.21 2.29
N VAL A 51 -6.93 3.30 3.04
CA VAL A 51 -6.75 3.45 4.49
C VAL A 51 -5.84 4.64 4.84
N VAL A 52 -4.75 4.86 4.11
CA VAL A 52 -3.88 6.03 4.36
C VAL A 52 -4.63 7.32 4.12
N VAL A 53 -5.34 7.45 3.01
CA VAL A 53 -6.12 8.66 2.70
C VAL A 53 -7.14 8.97 3.79
N GLN A 54 -7.86 7.95 4.27
CA GLN A 54 -8.79 8.10 5.40
C GLN A 54 -8.07 8.47 6.69
N ALA A 55 -6.92 7.85 6.97
CA ALA A 55 -6.13 8.14 8.16
C ALA A 55 -5.58 9.58 8.14
N VAL A 56 -5.11 10.06 7.00
CA VAL A 56 -4.64 11.44 6.81
C VAL A 56 -5.74 12.44 7.11
N ALA A 57 -7.00 12.15 6.76
CA ALA A 57 -8.13 13.01 7.11
C ALA A 57 -8.39 13.11 8.63
N VAL A 58 -8.00 12.09 9.40
CA VAL A 58 -8.23 12.03 10.86
C VAL A 58 -7.03 12.58 11.65
N TRP A 59 -5.82 12.17 11.31
CA TRP A 59 -4.60 12.49 12.06
C TRP A 59 -3.78 13.62 11.44
N GLY A 60 -4.14 14.06 10.22
CA GLY A 60 -3.43 15.13 9.52
C GLY A 60 -2.00 14.72 9.17
N ARG A 61 -1.06 15.67 9.33
CA ARG A 61 0.34 15.46 9.00
C ARG A 61 1.05 14.69 10.12
N ALA A 62 1.14 13.38 9.93
CA ALA A 62 1.89 12.45 10.76
C ALA A 62 2.75 11.54 9.87
N GLU A 63 3.64 10.75 10.47
CA GLU A 63 4.32 9.67 9.75
C GLU A 63 3.41 8.45 9.69
N TYR A 64 3.13 7.97 8.48
CA TYR A 64 2.38 6.75 8.22
C TYR A 64 3.35 5.68 7.73
N ARG A 65 3.26 4.49 8.32
CA ARG A 65 4.07 3.33 7.92
C ARG A 65 3.16 2.27 7.36
N LEU A 66 3.47 1.81 6.17
CA LEU A 66 2.74 0.76 5.49
C LEU A 66 3.67 -0.42 5.21
N THR A 67 3.06 -1.58 5.04
CA THR A 67 3.70 -2.72 4.39
C THR A 67 2.71 -3.24 3.36
N VAL A 68 3.13 -3.40 2.12
CA VAL A 68 2.29 -3.98 1.04
C VAL A 68 3.10 -5.05 0.34
N ALA A 69 2.59 -6.29 0.34
CA ALA A 69 3.28 -7.45 -0.23
C ALA A 69 4.75 -7.60 0.25
N GLY A 70 4.99 -7.27 1.52
CA GLY A 70 6.33 -7.32 2.14
C GLY A 70 7.22 -6.10 1.87
N VAL A 71 6.78 -5.14 1.05
CA VAL A 71 7.51 -3.88 0.80
C VAL A 71 7.15 -2.85 1.87
N PRO A 72 8.10 -2.39 2.69
CA PRO A 72 7.86 -1.32 3.66
C PRO A 72 7.84 0.04 2.97
N VAL A 73 6.90 0.89 3.38
CA VAL A 73 6.71 2.25 2.84
C VAL A 73 6.50 3.22 3.99
N MET A 74 7.12 4.39 3.89
CA MET A 74 6.88 5.50 4.81
C MET A 74 6.26 6.65 4.02
N VAL A 75 5.21 7.25 4.56
CA VAL A 75 4.52 8.40 3.99
C VAL A 75 4.49 9.52 5.03
N ILE A 76 4.95 10.70 4.62
CA ILE A 76 4.78 11.94 5.38
C ILE A 76 4.03 12.90 4.46
N PRO A 77 2.75 13.20 4.73
CA PRO A 77 1.97 14.08 3.86
C PRO A 77 2.61 15.45 3.67
N GLY A 78 2.61 15.90 2.42
CA GLY A 78 2.93 17.26 2.04
C GLY A 78 1.88 18.26 2.55
N LEU A 79 2.18 19.54 2.36
CA LEU A 79 1.24 20.63 2.61
C LEU A 79 1.00 21.37 1.30
N THR A 80 -0.25 21.75 1.07
CA THR A 80 -0.65 22.75 0.08
C THR A 80 -0.06 24.12 0.40
N VAL A 81 -0.16 25.05 -0.57
CA VAL A 81 0.26 26.45 -0.38
C VAL A 81 -0.44 27.17 0.78
N ASP A 82 -1.65 26.73 1.12
CA ASP A 82 -2.42 27.26 2.25
C ASP A 82 -2.02 26.64 3.60
N GLY A 83 -1.00 25.76 3.62
CA GLY A 83 -0.55 25.04 4.82
C GLY A 83 -1.48 23.89 5.24
N ARG A 84 -2.44 23.51 4.41
CA ARG A 84 -3.33 22.34 4.65
C ARG A 84 -2.68 21.07 4.14
N VAL A 85 -2.97 19.92 4.76
CA VAL A 85 -2.47 18.63 4.29
C VAL A 85 -2.95 18.34 2.87
N ASP A 86 -2.02 17.97 2.00
CA ASP A 86 -2.31 17.64 0.60
C ASP A 86 -2.68 16.16 0.47
N VAL A 87 -3.98 15.87 0.57
CA VAL A 87 -4.50 14.50 0.49
C VAL A 87 -4.45 13.96 -0.95
N GLU A 88 -4.62 14.83 -1.94
CA GLU A 88 -4.58 14.46 -3.36
C GLU A 88 -3.17 14.05 -3.79
N ASP A 89 -2.14 14.78 -3.32
CA ASP A 89 -0.74 14.44 -3.56
C ASP A 89 -0.37 13.10 -2.91
N VAL A 90 -0.81 12.86 -1.66
CA VAL A 90 -0.62 11.55 -0.99
C VAL A 90 -1.25 10.41 -1.78
N HIS A 91 -2.49 10.58 -2.24
CA HIS A 91 -3.17 9.57 -3.05
C HIS A 91 -2.41 9.30 -4.35
N THR A 92 -2.03 10.36 -5.07
CA THR A 92 -1.33 10.28 -6.36
C THR A 92 0.02 9.57 -6.21
N GLY A 93 0.85 9.99 -5.25
CA GLY A 93 2.15 9.37 -5.01
C GLY A 93 2.05 7.88 -4.63
N LEU A 94 1.03 7.48 -3.88
CA LEU A 94 0.80 6.06 -3.57
C LEU A 94 0.34 5.25 -4.79
N VAL A 95 -0.47 5.84 -5.67
CA VAL A 95 -0.86 5.20 -6.94
C VAL A 95 0.35 5.02 -7.87
N GLU A 96 1.20 6.03 -7.98
CA GLU A 96 2.44 5.96 -8.76
C GLU A 96 3.40 4.91 -8.21
N LEU A 97 3.58 4.86 -6.88
CA LEU A 97 4.41 3.85 -6.23
C LEU A 97 3.86 2.43 -6.41
N ALA A 98 2.54 2.26 -6.37
CA ALA A 98 1.89 0.98 -6.66
C ALA A 98 2.16 0.52 -8.10
N ALA A 99 2.16 1.44 -9.07
CA ALA A 99 2.49 1.12 -10.46
C ALA A 99 3.95 0.62 -10.61
N LEU A 100 4.90 1.28 -9.95
CA LEU A 100 6.32 0.90 -9.99
C LEU A 100 6.62 -0.46 -9.35
N THR A 101 5.85 -0.84 -8.33
CA THR A 101 6.04 -2.10 -7.59
C THR A 101 5.28 -3.28 -8.18
N THR A 102 4.27 -3.02 -9.01
CA THR A 102 3.52 -4.05 -9.74
C THR A 102 4.09 -4.30 -11.14
N HIS A 103 4.76 -3.31 -11.73
CA HIS A 103 5.40 -3.40 -13.04
C HIS A 103 6.82 -2.84 -12.94
N PRO A 104 7.83 -3.67 -12.55
CA PRO A 104 9.20 -3.19 -12.50
C PRO A 104 9.61 -2.72 -13.90
N PRO A 105 10.29 -1.56 -14.04
CA PRO A 105 10.76 -1.09 -15.34
C PRO A 105 11.67 -2.16 -15.96
N ALA A 106 11.51 -2.37 -17.27
CA ALA A 106 12.35 -3.31 -18.01
C ALA A 106 13.83 -2.96 -17.75
N ALA A 107 14.58 -3.89 -17.17
CA ALA A 107 16.00 -3.70 -16.93
C ALA A 107 16.68 -3.51 -18.28
N HIS A 108 17.15 -2.29 -18.58
CA HIS A 108 18.07 -2.08 -19.69
C HIS A 108 19.37 -2.82 -19.37
N ARG A 109 19.59 -3.92 -20.10
CA ARG A 109 20.89 -4.60 -20.19
C ARG A 109 21.80 -3.87 -21.16
#